data_AF-A0A662ELC4-F1
#
_entry.id   AF-A0A662ELC4-F1
#
_cell.length_a   1.000
_cell.length_b   1.000
_cell.length_c   1.000
_cell.angle_alpha   90.00
_cell.angle_beta   90.00
_cell.angle_gamma   90.00
#
_symmetry.space_group_name_H-M   'P 1'
#
loop_
_entity.id
_entity.type
_entity.pdbx_description
1 polymer ?
#
loop_
_entity_poly.entity_id
_entity_poly.type
_entity_poly.pdbx_seq_one_letter_code
_entity_poly.pdbx_strand_id
1 'polypeptide(L)'
;MAPRKRGNSGNSSNGATLGFERELWQAADTLRGSMDAAEYKHVVLGLIFLKYISDAFERHRAKLLREPYADPEDPDEYLAANIFWVPKEARW
;
A
#
# COMPACT_ATOMS: atom_id res chain seq x y z
N MET A 1 -34.79 -32.17 -28.19
CA MET A 1 -33.40 -31.71 -27.96
C MET A 1 -33.46 -30.20 -27.71
N ALA A 2 -33.37 -29.76 -26.46
CA ALA A 2 -33.55 -28.35 -26.08
C ALA A 2 -32.18 -27.66 -25.89
N PRO A 3 -31.98 -26.43 -26.38
CA PRO A 3 -30.68 -25.74 -26.25
C PRO A 3 -30.52 -25.18 -24.82
N ARG A 4 -29.40 -25.53 -24.17
CA ARG A 4 -29.00 -24.96 -22.87
C ARG A 4 -28.61 -23.49 -23.03
N LYS A 5 -29.34 -22.61 -22.33
CA LYS A 5 -29.04 -21.19 -22.13
C LYS A 5 -27.68 -21.06 -21.43
N ARG A 6 -26.66 -20.48 -22.11
CA ARG A 6 -25.36 -20.17 -21.48
C ARG A 6 -25.58 -19.07 -20.45
N GLY A 7 -25.30 -19.39 -19.18
CA GLY A 7 -25.27 -18.40 -18.10
C GLY A 7 -24.15 -17.40 -18.33
N ASN A 8 -24.47 -16.12 -18.27
CA ASN A 8 -23.51 -15.02 -18.31
C ASN A 8 -22.71 -15.03 -17.00
N SER A 9 -21.43 -15.41 -17.06
CA SER A 9 -20.53 -15.34 -15.91
C SER A 9 -20.32 -13.87 -15.54
N GLY A 10 -20.91 -13.45 -14.42
CA GLY A 10 -20.69 -12.14 -13.83
C GLY A 10 -19.20 -11.95 -13.53
N ASN A 11 -18.61 -10.94 -14.16
CA ASN A 11 -17.22 -10.56 -13.95
C ASN A 11 -17.11 -9.94 -12.54
N SER A 12 -16.70 -10.72 -11.55
CA SER A 12 -16.41 -10.22 -10.20
C SER A 12 -15.24 -9.24 -10.26
N SER A 13 -15.55 -7.95 -10.31
CA SER A 13 -14.58 -6.88 -10.18
C SER A 13 -14.06 -6.84 -8.75
N ASN A 14 -12.89 -7.44 -8.51
CA ASN A 14 -12.17 -7.44 -7.23
C ASN A 14 -11.50 -6.09 -6.91
N GLY A 15 -11.92 -4.98 -7.54
CA GLY A 15 -11.40 -3.64 -7.29
C GLY A 15 -12.23 -2.95 -6.23
N ALA A 16 -11.63 -2.64 -5.08
CA ALA A 16 -12.23 -1.78 -4.07
C ALA A 16 -12.41 -0.38 -4.67
N THR A 17 -13.60 -0.08 -5.22
CA THR A 17 -13.92 1.20 -5.84
C THR A 17 -14.15 2.24 -4.76
N LEU A 18 -13.05 2.80 -4.25
CA LEU A 18 -13.03 3.74 -3.12
C LEU A 18 -13.49 5.16 -3.51
N GLY A 19 -13.82 5.40 -4.79
CA GLY A 19 -14.41 6.64 -5.28
C GLY A 19 -13.42 7.75 -5.65
N PHE A 20 -12.15 7.63 -5.22
CA PHE A 20 -11.06 8.58 -5.51
C PHE A 20 -9.98 8.01 -6.44
N GLU A 21 -10.17 6.80 -6.98
CA GLU A 21 -9.19 6.16 -7.88
C GLU A 21 -8.95 6.97 -9.15
N ARG A 22 -9.99 7.61 -9.70
CA ARG A 22 -9.87 8.47 -10.90
C ARG A 22 -9.00 9.69 -10.64
N GLU A 23 -9.12 10.29 -9.46
CA GLU A 23 -8.35 11.46 -9.08
C GLU A 23 -6.89 11.09 -8.84
N LEU A 24 -6.63 9.97 -8.13
CA LEU A 24 -5.30 9.41 -7.98
C LEU A 24 -4.66 9.06 -9.33
N TRP A 25 -5.44 8.49 -10.25
CA TRP A 25 -4.98 8.15 -11.59
C TRP A 25 -4.60 9.40 -12.39
N GLN A 26 -5.41 10.46 -12.35
CA GLN A 26 -5.12 11.72 -13.03
C GLN A 26 -3.90 12.45 -12.43
N ALA A 27 -3.78 12.45 -11.09
CA ALA A 27 -2.62 13.01 -10.41
C ALA A 27 -1.33 12.25 -10.81
N ALA A 28 -1.39 10.92 -10.83
CA ALA A 28 -0.27 10.09 -11.26
C ALA A 28 0.09 10.32 -12.74
N ASP A 29 -0.88 10.41 -13.64
CA ASP A 29 -0.62 10.67 -15.07
C ASP A 29 0.02 12.05 -15.29
N THR A 30 -0.42 13.06 -14.52
CA THR A 30 0.20 14.40 -14.55
C THR A 30 1.65 14.35 -14.07
N LEU A 31 1.93 13.61 -12.99
CA LEU A 31 3.28 13.48 -12.42
C LEU A 31 4.21 12.61 -13.28
N ARG A 32 3.68 11.66 -14.06
CA ARG A 32 4.46 10.81 -14.97
C ARG A 32 5.08 11.61 -16.11
N GLY A 33 4.42 12.68 -16.55
CA GLY A 33 4.87 13.49 -17.68
C GLY A 33 5.09 12.63 -18.93
N SER A 34 6.29 12.72 -19.52
CA SER A 34 6.68 11.98 -20.73
C SER A 34 7.35 10.62 -20.47
N MET A 35 7.38 10.14 -19.22
CA MET A 35 8.01 8.86 -18.87
C MET A 35 7.13 7.67 -19.30
N ASP A 36 7.73 6.61 -19.83
CA ASP A 36 6.98 5.42 -20.22
C ASP A 36 6.33 4.74 -19.00
N ALA A 37 5.15 4.16 -19.20
CA ALA A 37 4.41 3.51 -18.12
C ALA A 37 5.18 2.32 -17.51
N ALA A 38 6.02 1.63 -18.30
CA ALA A 38 6.82 0.52 -17.81
C ALA A 38 7.92 0.97 -16.84
N GLU A 39 8.42 2.21 -16.95
CA GLU A 39 9.41 2.78 -16.02
C GLU A 39 8.74 3.46 -14.84
N TYR A 40 7.67 4.22 -15.08
CA TYR A 40 6.94 4.96 -14.05
C TYR A 40 6.35 4.05 -12.96
N LYS A 41 5.94 2.82 -13.31
CA LYS A 41 5.41 1.85 -12.33
C LYS A 41 6.40 1.56 -11.21
N HIS A 42 7.70 1.52 -11.49
CA HIS A 42 8.71 1.19 -10.48
C HIS A 42 8.85 2.31 -9.46
N VAL A 43 8.80 3.56 -9.93
CA VAL A 43 8.86 4.75 -9.07
C VAL A 43 7.60 4.84 -8.22
N VAL A 44 6.41 4.77 -8.83
CA VAL A 44 5.15 4.90 -8.09
C VAL A 44 4.92 3.76 -7.10
N LEU A 45 5.15 2.51 -7.52
CA LEU A 45 5.00 1.37 -6.61
C LEU A 45 6.03 1.44 -5.48
N GLY A 46 7.26 1.90 -5.77
CA GLY A 46 8.29 2.12 -4.75
C GLY A 46 7.88 3.18 -3.73
N LEU A 47 7.32 4.31 -4.18
CA LEU A 47 6.85 5.38 -3.29
C LEU A 47 5.64 4.97 -2.45
N ILE A 48 4.66 4.28 -3.06
CA ILE A 48 3.50 3.75 -2.32
C ILE A 48 3.94 2.73 -1.27
N PHE A 49 4.87 1.84 -1.64
CA PHE A 49 5.42 0.85 -0.72
C PHE A 49 6.17 1.50 0.45
N LEU A 50 7.03 2.49 0.17
CA LEU A 50 7.75 3.23 1.20
C LEU A 50 6.80 3.96 2.14
N LYS A 51 5.77 4.62 1.59
CA LYS A 51 4.73 5.28 2.38
C LYS A 51 3.98 4.28 3.26
N TYR A 52 3.60 3.13 2.71
CA TYR A 52 2.91 2.07 3.45
C TYR A 52 3.74 1.55 4.63
N ILE A 53 5.02 1.25 4.42
CA ILE A 53 5.91 0.78 5.49
C ILE A 53 6.08 1.87 6.56
N SER A 54 6.30 3.11 6.15
CA SER A 54 6.46 4.24 7.07
C SER A 54 5.22 4.41 7.94
N ASP A 55 4.02 4.34 7.35
CA ASP A 55 2.75 4.42 8.08
C ASP A 55 2.52 3.24 9.02
N ALA A 56 2.88 2.02 8.60
CA ALA A 56 2.79 0.84 9.45
C ALA A 56 3.73 0.96 10.67
N PHE A 57 4.98 1.38 10.42
CA PHE A 57 5.98 1.62 11.44
C PHE A 57 5.54 2.69 12.44
N GLU A 58 5.09 3.86 11.97
CA GLU A 58 4.65 4.96 12.83
C GLU A 58 3.45 4.58 13.70
N ARG A 59 2.46 3.88 13.14
CA ARG A 59 1.29 3.41 13.89
C ARG A 59 1.68 2.43 15.00
N HIS A 60 2.59 1.50 14.70
CA HIS A 60 3.06 0.53 15.69
C HIS A 60 3.95 1.18 16.74
N ARG A 61 4.86 2.07 16.35
CA ARG A 61 5.67 2.87 17.26
C ARG A 61 4.81 3.71 18.21
N ALA A 62 3.75 4.34 17.71
CA ALA A 62 2.80 5.08 18.52
C ALA A 62 2.04 4.19 19.51
N LYS A 63 1.84 2.91 19.19
CA LYS A 63 1.27 1.91 20.10
C LYS A 63 2.29 1.53 21.19
N LEU A 64 3.52 1.18 20.80
CA LEU A 64 4.62 0.82 21.72
C LEU A 64 4.92 1.96 22.71
N LEU A 65 4.89 3.23 22.25
CA LEU A 65 5.06 4.41 23.11
C LEU A 65 4.00 4.55 24.22
N ARG A 66 2.85 3.88 24.09
CA ARG A 66 1.78 3.88 25.09
C ARG A 66 1.82 2.67 26.02
N GLU A 67 2.66 1.68 25.72
CA GLU A 67 2.83 0.46 26.51
C GLU A 67 4.01 0.63 27.48
N PRO A 68 3.81 0.49 28.82
CA PRO A 68 4.84 0.80 29.81
C PRO A 68 6.12 -0.05 29.77
N TYR A 69 6.05 -1.23 29.15
CA TYR A 69 7.13 -2.23 29.12
C TYR A 69 7.67 -2.49 27.71
N ALA A 70 7.12 -1.81 26.70
CA ALA A 70 7.59 -1.92 25.32
C ALA A 70 8.81 -1.03 25.10
N ASP A 71 9.75 -1.47 24.27
CA ASP A 71 10.83 -0.63 23.76
C ASP A 71 10.53 -0.21 22.31
N PRO A 72 10.10 1.04 22.06
CA PRO A 72 9.81 1.52 20.71
C PRO A 72 11.03 1.56 19.79
N GLU A 73 12.25 1.41 20.32
CA GLU A 73 13.49 1.41 19.53
C GLU A 73 14.10 0.01 19.37
N ASP A 74 13.44 -1.04 19.86
CA ASP A 74 13.81 -2.44 19.63
C ASP A 74 13.23 -2.95 18.28
N PRO A 75 14.05 -3.38 17.31
CA PRO A 75 13.58 -3.97 16.06
C PRO A 75 12.70 -5.22 16.23
N ASP A 76 12.90 -6.00 17.30
CA ASP A 76 12.18 -7.26 17.50
C ASP A 76 10.67 -7.04 17.74
N GLU A 77 10.30 -5.92 18.36
CA GLU A 77 8.90 -5.50 18.58
C GLU A 77 8.14 -5.28 17.27
N TYR A 78 8.85 -4.93 16.19
CA TYR A 78 8.27 -4.70 14.86
C TYR A 78 8.25 -5.99 14.04
N LEU A 79 9.33 -6.79 14.13
CA LEU A 79 9.39 -8.10 13.48
C LEU A 79 8.28 -9.03 13.98
N ALA A 80 7.97 -9.02 15.27
CA ALA A 80 6.86 -9.78 15.86
C ALA A 80 5.49 -9.40 15.26
N ALA A 81 5.34 -8.16 14.80
CA ALA A 81 4.14 -7.65 14.15
C ALA A 81 4.16 -7.76 12.61
N ASN A 82 5.19 -8.38 12.01
CA ASN A 82 5.46 -8.37 10.57
C ASN A 82 5.58 -6.95 9.98
N ILE A 83 6.12 -6.03 10.77
CA ILE A 83 6.36 -4.64 10.38
C ILE A 83 7.86 -4.47 10.16
N PHE A 84 8.23 -3.84 9.04
CA PHE A 84 9.63 -3.53 8.77
C PHE A 84 10.13 -2.48 9.76
N TRP A 85 11.29 -2.73 10.35
CA TRP A 85 12.00 -1.73 11.13
C TRP A 85 12.53 -0.62 10.22
N VAL A 86 12.20 0.63 10.55
CA VAL A 86 12.63 1.81 9.77
C VAL A 86 13.70 2.58 10.56
N PRO A 87 14.96 2.64 10.06
CA PRO A 87 16.03 3.42 10.66
C PRO A 87 15.68 4.91 10.77
N LYS A 88 16.27 5.62 11.73
CA LYS A 88 15.94 7.02 12.03
C LYS A 88 16.12 7.94 10.82
N GLU A 89 17.09 7.66 9.98
CA GLU A 89 17.46 8.42 8.79
C GLU A 89 16.46 8.23 7.64
N ALA A 90 15.65 7.17 7.68
CA ALA A 90 14.70 6.78 6.65
C ALA A 90 13.22 6.96 7.09
N ARG A 91 12.99 7.50 8.28
CA ARG A 91 11.65 7.92 8.74
C ARG A 91 11.27 9.20 7.97
N TRP A 92 10.04 9.25 7.47
CA TRP A 92 9.53 10.41 6.72
C TRP A 92 9.39 11.65 7.61
#